data_AF-A0A821VLI2-F1
#
_entry.id   AF-A0A821VLI2-F1
#
_cell.length_a   1.000
_cell.length_b   1.000
_cell.length_c   1.000
_cell.angle_alpha   90.00
_cell.angle_beta   90.00
_cell.angle_gamma   90.00
#
_symmetry.space_group_name_H-M   'P 1'
#
loop_
_entity.id
_entity.type
_entity.pdbx_description
1 polymer ?
#
loop_
_entity_poly.entity_id
_entity_poly.type
_entity_poly.pdbx_seq_one_letter_code
_entity_poly.pdbx_strand_id
1 'polypeptide(L)'
;MMAFLQTLVKLTSNKNKEIKNKYELPEVLSLSTSLCETYFPSLLTALIRAIAIHRVPSSIRLSISEFVCDLKTYMSEKFPQWLQTSLAEIPRTSKNGLVEIVTSKQHEQFYTVLCESDTQPSAIDYEFETFAKLYR
;
A
#
# COMPACT_ATOMS: atom_id res chain seq x y z
N MET A 1 -14.53 3.04 4.09
CA MET A 1 -14.15 3.43 5.47
C MET A 1 -14.68 2.47 6.54
N MET A 2 -16.00 2.33 6.74
CA MET A 2 -16.54 1.45 7.81
C MET A 2 -16.22 -0.05 7.61
N ALA A 3 -16.20 -0.55 6.37
CA ALA A 3 -15.87 -1.95 6.11
C ALA A 3 -14.42 -2.31 6.46
N PHE A 4 -13.47 -1.45 6.08
CA PHE A 4 -12.05 -1.62 6.42
C PHE A 4 -11.81 -1.57 7.95
N LEU A 5 -12.43 -0.60 8.63
CA LEU A 5 -12.41 -0.51 10.09
C LEU A 5 -13.04 -1.75 10.76
N GLN A 6 -14.16 -2.25 10.25
CA GLN A 6 -14.77 -3.48 10.76
C GLN A 6 -13.87 -4.69 10.57
N THR A 7 -13.15 -4.78 9.45
CA THR A 7 -12.16 -5.84 9.20
C THR A 7 -10.98 -5.72 10.17
N LEU A 8 -10.43 -4.51 10.37
CA LEU A 8 -9.35 -4.29 11.34
C LEU A 8 -9.78 -4.63 12.77
N VAL A 9 -10.99 -4.23 13.19
CA VAL A 9 -11.54 -4.59 14.51
C VAL A 9 -11.71 -6.10 14.67
N LYS A 10 -12.21 -6.80 13.64
CA LYS A 10 -12.32 -8.26 13.67
C LYS A 10 -10.95 -8.95 13.78
N LEU A 11 -9.92 -8.39 13.14
CA LEU A 11 -8.57 -8.96 13.14
C LEU A 11 -7.79 -8.63 14.42
N THR A 12 -8.12 -7.53 15.10
CA THR A 12 -7.41 -7.07 16.32
C THR A 12 -8.13 -7.43 17.62
N SER A 13 -9.41 -7.75 17.56
CA SER A 13 -10.19 -8.17 18.72
C SER A 13 -10.30 -9.69 18.79
N ASN A 14 -9.91 -10.30 19.91
CA ASN A 14 -10.15 -11.72 20.21
C ASN A 14 -11.66 -12.09 20.34
N LYS A 15 -12.56 -11.17 20.01
CA LYS A 15 -14.01 -11.37 19.99
C LYS A 15 -14.54 -10.87 18.66
N ASN A 16 -15.32 -11.72 17.97
CA ASN A 16 -16.18 -11.35 16.84
C ASN A 16 -17.26 -10.34 17.28
N LYS A 17 -16.87 -9.14 17.72
CA LYS A 17 -17.77 -8.07 18.15
C LYS A 17 -18.06 -7.17 16.97
N GLU A 18 -19.31 -7.15 16.55
CA GLU A 18 -19.85 -6.04 15.77
C GLU A 18 -19.75 -4.76 16.63
N ILE A 19 -19.32 -3.64 16.02
CA ILE A 19 -19.29 -2.33 16.68
C ILE A 19 -20.74 -1.91 16.92
N LYS A 20 -21.30 -2.26 18.08
CA LYS A 20 -22.70 -2.00 18.45
C LYS A 20 -22.90 -0.66 19.15
N ASN A 21 -21.83 -0.02 19.64
CA ASN A 21 -21.90 1.22 20.42
C ASN A 21 -21.05 2.36 19.82
N LYS A 22 -21.66 3.53 19.61
CA LYS A 22 -20.98 4.75 19.13
C LYS A 22 -19.85 5.22 20.05
N TYR A 23 -19.87 4.84 21.33
CA TYR A 23 -18.86 5.19 22.33
C TYR A 23 -17.53 4.44 22.17
N GLU A 24 -17.52 3.28 21.51
CA GLU A 24 -16.29 2.48 21.26
C GLU A 24 -15.56 2.93 19.97
N LEU A 25 -16.19 3.79 19.16
CA LEU A 25 -15.67 4.22 17.86
C LEU A 25 -14.34 5.00 17.95
N PRO A 26 -14.14 5.95 18.90
CA PRO A 26 -12.88 6.67 19.02
C PRO A 26 -11.70 5.78 19.41
N GLU A 27 -11.92 4.82 20.32
CA GLU A 27 -10.89 3.86 20.76
C GLU A 27 -10.51 2.92 19.61
N VAL A 28 -11.52 2.40 18.90
CA VAL A 28 -11.31 1.58 17.69
C VAL A 28 -10.52 2.32 16.62
N LEU A 29 -10.87 3.59 16.37
CA LEU A 29 -10.15 4.43 15.40
C LEU A 29 -8.69 4.62 15.85
N SER A 30 -8.45 4.94 17.12
CA SER A 30 -7.11 5.11 17.67
C SER A 30 -6.26 3.85 17.52
N LEU A 31 -6.79 2.67 17.88
CA LEU A 31 -6.10 1.39 17.75
C LEU A 31 -5.82 1.04 16.28
N SER A 32 -6.80 1.23 15.41
CA SER A 32 -6.67 0.96 13.98
C SER A 32 -5.61 1.85 13.34
N THR A 33 -5.60 3.15 13.68
CA THR A 33 -4.58 4.10 13.23
C THR A 33 -3.20 3.71 13.75
N SER A 34 -3.07 3.41 15.05
CA SER A 34 -1.78 2.99 15.64
C SER A 34 -1.23 1.72 14.96
N LEU A 35 -2.09 0.75 14.66
CA LEU A 35 -1.71 -0.45 13.91
C LEU A 35 -1.23 -0.11 12.50
N CYS A 36 -1.98 0.73 11.77
CA CYS A 36 -1.57 1.18 10.45
C CYS A 36 -0.21 1.89 10.50
N GLU A 37 -0.02 2.86 11.40
CA GLU A 37 1.23 3.61 11.51
C GLU A 37 2.43 2.73 11.88
N THR A 38 2.20 1.67 12.67
CA THR A 38 3.28 0.77 13.12
C THR A 38 3.73 -0.20 12.03
N TYR A 39 2.79 -0.81 11.30
CA TYR A 39 3.09 -1.96 10.43
C TYR A 39 2.96 -1.67 8.94
N PHE A 40 2.08 -0.74 8.55
CA PHE A 40 1.74 -0.57 7.14
C PHE A 40 2.83 0.09 6.29
N PRO A 41 3.70 0.97 6.82
CA PRO A 41 4.85 1.47 6.03
C PRO A 41 5.75 0.31 5.56
N SER A 42 6.17 -0.57 6.47
CA SER A 42 7.01 -1.71 6.14
C SER A 42 6.29 -2.74 5.26
N LEU A 43 5.00 -2.96 5.51
CA LEU A 43 4.17 -3.82 4.67
C LEU A 43 4.06 -3.26 3.24
N LEU A 44 3.85 -1.95 3.08
CA LEU A 44 3.78 -1.30 1.78
C LEU A 44 5.10 -1.50 1.01
N THR A 45 6.25 -1.24 1.62
CA THR A 45 7.55 -1.54 1.01
C THR A 45 7.64 -3.01 0.56
N ALA A 46 7.30 -3.94 1.45
CA ALA A 46 7.39 -5.38 1.17
C ALA A 46 6.50 -5.80 0.01
N LEU A 47 5.27 -5.27 -0.08
CA LEU A 47 4.33 -5.57 -1.15
C LEU A 47 4.78 -5.01 -2.50
N ILE A 48 5.23 -3.74 -2.55
CA ILE A 48 5.75 -3.14 -3.79
C ILE A 48 7.00 -3.92 -4.24
N ARG A 49 7.89 -4.27 -3.31
CA ARG A 49 9.07 -5.09 -3.60
C ARG A 49 8.70 -6.49 -4.09
N ALA A 50 7.67 -7.11 -3.52
CA ALA A 50 7.18 -8.41 -3.96
C ALA A 50 6.69 -8.37 -5.42
N ILE A 51 6.00 -7.29 -5.79
CA ILE A 51 5.54 -7.08 -7.18
C ILE A 51 6.73 -6.82 -8.11
N ALA A 52 7.58 -5.84 -7.78
CA ALA A 52 8.65 -5.39 -8.65
C ALA A 52 9.76 -6.44 -8.82
N ILE A 53 10.17 -7.09 -7.72
CA ILE A 53 11.35 -7.97 -7.70
C ILE A 53 10.96 -9.44 -7.68
N HIS A 54 10.02 -9.84 -6.82
CA HIS A 54 9.67 -11.25 -6.61
C HIS A 54 8.60 -11.81 -7.55
N ARG A 55 7.96 -10.94 -8.35
CA ARG A 55 7.04 -11.30 -9.44
C ARG A 55 5.85 -12.13 -8.98
N VAL A 56 4.97 -11.50 -8.21
CA VAL A 56 3.70 -12.14 -7.80
C VAL A 56 2.73 -12.31 -8.98
N PRO A 57 1.87 -13.34 -8.98
CA PRO A 57 0.79 -13.51 -9.95
C PRO A 57 -0.17 -12.31 -9.99
N SER A 58 -0.86 -12.13 -11.13
CA SER A 58 -1.82 -11.03 -11.33
C SER A 58 -2.95 -11.01 -10.29
N SER A 59 -3.43 -12.18 -9.85
CA SER A 59 -4.45 -12.25 -8.79
C SER A 59 -3.97 -11.66 -7.47
N ILE A 60 -2.71 -11.91 -7.08
CA ILE A 60 -2.11 -11.36 -5.86
C ILE A 60 -1.89 -9.86 -6.03
N ARG A 61 -1.40 -9.43 -7.20
CA ARG A 61 -1.16 -8.01 -7.50
C ARG A 61 -2.45 -7.19 -7.43
N LEU A 62 -3.57 -7.72 -7.93
CA LEU A 62 -4.87 -7.07 -7.81
C LEU A 62 -5.31 -6.91 -6.33
N SER A 63 -5.14 -7.95 -5.50
CA SER A 63 -5.41 -7.84 -4.06
C SER A 63 -4.51 -6.81 -3.36
N ILE A 64 -3.25 -6.68 -3.80
CA ILE A 64 -2.36 -5.61 -3.32
C ILE A 64 -2.87 -4.23 -3.76
N SER A 65 -3.36 -4.09 -4.98
CA SER A 65 -3.94 -2.84 -5.47
C SER A 65 -5.20 -2.43 -4.68
N GLU A 66 -6.07 -3.39 -4.35
CA GLU A 66 -7.23 -3.16 -3.48
C GLU A 66 -6.79 -2.69 -2.09
N PHE A 67 -5.78 -3.34 -1.51
CA PHE A 67 -5.18 -2.92 -0.24
C PHE A 67 -4.63 -1.49 -0.32
N VAL A 68 -3.93 -1.13 -1.40
CA VAL A 68 -3.40 0.24 -1.59
C VAL A 68 -4.54 1.25 -1.68
N CYS A 69 -5.64 0.94 -2.39
CA CYS A 69 -6.84 1.79 -2.44
C CYS A 69 -7.46 2.00 -1.06
N ASP A 70 -7.62 0.93 -0.28
CA ASP A 70 -8.16 1.01 1.08
C ASP A 70 -7.24 1.83 1.99
N LEU A 71 -5.93 1.60 1.89
CA LEU A 71 -4.93 2.28 2.71
C LEU A 71 -4.87 3.78 2.40
N LYS A 72 -4.81 4.18 1.12
CA LYS A 72 -4.79 5.62 0.77
C LYS A 72 -6.09 6.32 1.14
N THR A 73 -7.21 5.60 1.16
CA THR A 73 -8.51 6.14 1.59
C THR A 73 -8.55 6.32 3.10
N TYR A 74 -7.99 5.36 3.85
CA TYR A 74 -8.03 5.37 5.31
C TYR A 74 -6.95 6.27 5.94
N MET A 75 -5.74 6.29 5.35
CA MET A 75 -4.56 7.03 5.82
C MET A 75 -4.10 8.06 4.78
N SER A 76 -5.01 8.86 4.25
CA SER A 76 -4.74 9.79 3.14
C SER A 76 -3.59 10.77 3.40
N GLU A 77 -3.44 11.26 4.63
CA GLU A 77 -2.39 12.20 4.99
C GLU A 77 -1.00 11.54 5.08
N LYS A 78 -0.96 10.24 5.44
CA LYS A 78 0.29 9.51 5.69
C LYS A 78 0.74 8.68 4.51
N PHE A 79 -0.21 8.21 3.69
CA PHE A 79 0.06 7.34 2.56
C PHE A 79 1.10 7.91 1.58
N PRO A 80 1.05 9.18 1.15
CA PRO A 80 2.06 9.74 0.26
C PRO A 80 3.48 9.68 0.86
N GLN A 81 3.61 10.02 2.15
CA GLN A 81 4.88 9.93 2.85
C GLN A 81 5.40 8.48 2.91
N TRP A 82 4.54 7.53 3.26
CA TRP A 82 4.92 6.12 3.32
C TRP A 82 5.28 5.55 1.97
N LEU A 83 4.55 5.91 0.91
CA LEU A 83 4.84 5.50 -0.45
C LEU A 83 6.20 6.06 -0.89
N GLN A 84 6.48 7.33 -0.61
CA GLN A 84 7.78 7.94 -0.94
C GLN A 84 8.94 7.21 -0.24
N THR A 85 8.80 6.89 1.05
CA THR A 85 9.80 6.10 1.79
C THR A 85 9.95 4.71 1.21
N SER A 86 8.83 4.02 0.95
CA SER A 86 8.82 2.66 0.39
C SER A 86 9.56 2.59 -0.94
N LEU A 87 9.31 3.58 -1.79
CA LEU A 87 9.91 3.68 -3.11
C LEU A 87 11.41 3.99 -3.06
N ALA A 88 11.86 4.81 -2.09
CA ALA A 88 13.29 5.07 -1.87
C ALA A 88 14.06 3.82 -1.39
N GLU A 89 13.41 2.89 -0.70
CA GLU A 89 14.00 1.64 -0.22
C GLU A 89 14.12 0.57 -1.33
N ILE A 90 13.43 0.75 -2.45
CA ILE A 90 13.50 -0.18 -3.57
C ILE A 90 14.68 0.21 -4.46
N PRO A 91 15.61 -0.73 -4.75
CA PRO A 91 16.79 -0.44 -5.54
C PRO A 91 16.40 0.05 -6.93
N ARG A 92 16.96 1.19 -7.35
CA ARG A 92 16.76 1.76 -8.69
C ARG A 92 17.83 1.36 -9.70
N THR A 93 18.89 0.71 -9.23
CA THR A 93 20.03 0.29 -10.04
C THR A 93 20.22 -1.21 -9.96
N SER A 94 20.94 -1.77 -10.94
CA SER A 94 21.36 -3.17 -10.91
C SER A 94 22.19 -3.48 -9.66
N LYS A 95 22.36 -4.77 -9.34
CA LYS A 95 23.14 -5.20 -8.16
C LYS A 95 24.56 -4.61 -8.10
N ASN A 96 25.11 -4.19 -9.23
CA ASN A 96 26.45 -3.62 -9.34
C ASN A 96 26.44 -2.08 -9.41
N GLY A 97 25.26 -1.43 -9.38
CA GLY A 97 25.10 0.02 -9.47
C GLY A 97 25.32 0.61 -10.87
N LEU A 98 25.64 -0.22 -11.87
CA LEU A 98 26.12 0.23 -13.18
C LEU A 98 25.01 0.59 -14.17
N VAL A 99 23.79 0.10 -13.94
CA VAL A 99 22.66 0.29 -14.85
C VAL A 99 21.48 0.80 -14.04
N GLU A 100 20.93 1.95 -14.44
CA GLU A 100 19.66 2.44 -13.92
C GLU A 100 18.53 1.56 -14.47
N ILE A 101 17.83 0.88 -13.55
CA ILE A 101 16.66 0.05 -13.83
C ILE A 101 15.42 0.94 -13.96
N VAL A 102 15.29 1.90 -13.04
CA VAL A 102 14.15 2.81 -12.96
C VAL A 102 14.64 4.25 -12.87
N THR A 103 14.23 5.05 -13.84
CA THR A 103 14.53 6.49 -13.89
C THR A 103 13.75 7.26 -12.82
N SER A 104 14.26 8.42 -12.42
CA SER A 104 13.56 9.31 -11.48
C SER A 104 12.17 9.69 -11.99
N LYS A 105 12.01 9.87 -13.31
CA LYS A 105 10.74 10.20 -13.94
C LYS A 105 9.72 9.06 -13.85
N GLN A 106 10.15 7.81 -14.10
CA GLN A 106 9.27 6.64 -13.97
C GLN A 106 8.82 6.44 -12.52
N HIS A 107 9.72 6.70 -11.58
CA HIS A 107 9.44 6.63 -10.16
C HIS A 107 8.43 7.70 -9.71
N GLU A 108 8.58 8.94 -10.19
CA GLU A 108 7.65 10.04 -9.94
C GLU A 108 6.27 9.80 -10.58
N GLN A 109 6.23 9.25 -11.80
CA GLN A 109 4.99 8.86 -12.46
C GLN A 109 4.25 7.79 -11.64
N PHE A 110 4.96 6.74 -11.24
CA PHE A 110 4.40 5.68 -10.40
C PHE A 110 3.83 6.24 -9.09
N TYR A 111 4.59 7.09 -8.41
CA TYR A 111 4.16 7.78 -7.19
C TYR A 111 2.87 8.60 -7.42
N THR A 112 2.83 9.37 -8.52
CA THR A 112 1.70 10.25 -8.84
C THR A 112 0.42 9.46 -9.03
N VAL A 113 0.45 8.40 -9.84
CA VAL A 113 -0.72 7.55 -10.12
C VAL A 113 -1.25 6.88 -8.85
N LEU A 114 -0.36 6.43 -7.96
CA LEU A 114 -0.77 5.79 -6.70
C LEU A 114 -1.34 6.79 -5.68
N CYS A 115 -0.89 8.05 -5.71
CA CYS A 115 -1.36 9.12 -4.83
C CYS A 115 -2.66 9.80 -5.30
N GLU A 116 -3.07 9.62 -6.56
CA GLU A 116 -4.34 10.14 -7.07
C GLU A 116 -5.51 9.58 -6.25
N SER A 117 -6.46 10.44 -5.84
CA SER A 117 -7.55 10.06 -4.94
C SER A 117 -8.51 9.04 -5.57
N ASP A 118 -8.80 9.19 -6.87
CA ASP A 118 -9.86 8.45 -7.56
C ASP A 118 -9.37 7.23 -8.35
N THR A 119 -8.09 6.84 -8.18
CA THR A 119 -7.51 5.68 -8.88
C THR A 119 -8.19 4.39 -8.43
N GLN A 120 -8.75 3.67 -9.40
CA GLN A 120 -9.35 2.35 -9.20
C GLN A 120 -8.27 1.27 -9.01
N PRO A 121 -8.57 0.16 -8.29
CA PRO A 121 -7.61 -0.94 -8.10
C PRO A 121 -7.03 -1.50 -9.41
N SER A 122 -7.82 -1.54 -10.48
CA SER A 122 -7.35 -1.99 -11.80
C SER A 122 -6.31 -1.07 -12.44
N ALA A 123 -6.43 0.24 -12.24
CA ALA A 123 -5.44 1.21 -12.71
C ALA A 123 -4.16 1.12 -11.88
N ILE A 124 -4.27 0.90 -10.56
CA ILE A 124 -3.11 0.62 -9.69
C ILE A 124 -2.44 -0.70 -10.09
N ASP A 125 -3.20 -1.76 -10.40
CA ASP A 125 -2.66 -3.05 -10.87
C ASP A 125 -1.88 -2.89 -12.18
N TYR A 126 -2.44 -2.14 -13.13
CA TYR A 126 -1.78 -1.83 -14.40
C TYR A 126 -0.46 -1.07 -14.18
N GLU A 127 -0.48 -0.08 -13.30
CA GLU A 127 0.71 0.72 -12.98
C GLU A 127 1.78 -0.14 -12.27
N PHE A 128 1.35 -1.02 -11.34
CA PHE A 128 2.22 -2.02 -10.73
C PHE A 128 2.85 -2.97 -11.75
N GLU A 129 2.09 -3.44 -12.73
CA GLU A 129 2.62 -4.28 -13.80
C GLU A 129 3.65 -3.51 -14.66
N THR A 130 3.34 -2.28 -15.01
CA THR A 130 4.21 -1.40 -15.80
C THR A 130 5.52 -1.13 -15.07
N PHE A 131 5.44 -0.80 -13.79
CA PHE A 131 6.61 -0.60 -12.94
C PHE A 131 7.44 -1.88 -12.80
N ALA A 132 6.80 -3.03 -12.56
CA ALA A 132 7.49 -4.32 -12.44
C ALA A 132 8.19 -4.76 -13.73
N LYS A 133 7.72 -4.33 -14.91
CA LYS A 133 8.39 -4.60 -16.19
C LYS A 133 9.75 -3.92 -16.29
N LEU A 134 9.98 -2.81 -15.59
CA LEU A 134 11.27 -2.12 -15.57
C LEU A 134 12.35 -2.93 -14.87
N TYR A 135 11.97 -3.77 -13.90
CA TYR A 135 12.86 -4.66 -13.13
C TYR A 135 13.16 -6.00 -13.83
N ARG A 136 12.82 -6.12 -15.12
CA ARG A 136 13.08 -7.31 -15.94
C ARG A 136 14.32 -7.12 -16.78
#